data_AF-A0A9E7SUG7-F1
#
_entry.id   AF-A0A9E7SUG7-F1
#
_cell.length_a   1.000
_cell.length_b   1.000
_cell.length_c   1.000
_cell.angle_alpha   90.00
_cell.angle_beta   90.00
_cell.angle_gamma   90.00
#
_symmetry.space_group_name_H-M   'P 1'
#
loop_
_entity.id
_entity.type
_entity.pdbx_description
1 polymer ?
#
loop_
_entity_poly.entity_id
_entity_poly.type
_entity_poly.pdbx_seq_one_letter_code
_entity_poly.pdbx_strand_id
1 'polypeptide(L)' 'MSESTVKAGSYQEVEQGETYAHREYGLVEISGIWKGTEQLERVRYMDEKDTIIVRFTTRNSDERAREFAETFTNFVRDLE' A
#
# COMPACT_ATOMS: atom_id res chain seq x y z
N MET A 1 8.85 -19.56 -2.29
CA MET A 1 9.34 -18.24 -2.73
C MET A 1 8.23 -17.66 -3.57
N SER A 2 7.31 -16.90 -2.96
CA SER A 2 6.19 -16.32 -3.68
C SER A 2 6.74 -15.26 -4.64
N GLU A 3 6.46 -15.40 -5.93
CA GLU A 3 6.76 -14.36 -6.92
C GLU A 3 6.02 -13.09 -6.52
N SER A 4 6.76 -12.09 -6.02
CA SER A 4 6.25 -10.73 -5.84
C SER A 4 5.88 -10.19 -7.22
N THR A 5 4.64 -10.43 -7.63
CA THR A 5 4.12 -9.91 -8.88
C THR A 5 3.87 -8.43 -8.66
N VAL A 6 4.65 -7.57 -9.32
CA VAL A 6 4.38 -6.13 -9.30
C VAL A 6 3.02 -5.93 -9.97
N LYS A 7 2.00 -5.60 -9.18
CA LYS A 7 0.66 -5.33 -9.71
C LYS A 7 0.65 -3.92 -10.29
N ALA A 8 0.35 -3.82 -11.59
CA ALA A 8 -0.03 -2.54 -12.19
C ALA A 8 -1.28 -2.04 -11.47
N GLY A 9 -1.27 -0.79 -11.01
CA GLY A 9 -2.34 -0.24 -10.18
C GLY A 9 -3.69 -0.25 -10.90
N SER A 10 -4.52 -1.28 -10.70
CA SER A 10 -5.95 -1.10 -10.89
C SER A 10 -6.42 -0.32 -9.67
N TYR A 11 -6.73 0.97 -9.89
CA TYR A 11 -7.11 2.08 -8.98
C TYR A 11 -8.16 1.82 -7.88
N GLN A 12 -8.39 0.58 -7.49
CA GLN A 12 -9.49 0.19 -6.64
C GLN A 12 -9.11 -0.76 -5.53
N GLU A 13 -7.98 -1.47 -5.51
CA GLU A 13 -7.74 -2.46 -4.45
C GLU A 13 -6.26 -2.61 -4.11
N VAL A 14 -5.96 -2.70 -2.82
CA VAL A 14 -4.63 -3.04 -2.32
C VAL A 14 -4.69 -4.13 -1.25
N GLU A 15 -3.61 -4.91 -1.14
CA GLU A 15 -3.52 -6.10 -0.28
C GLU A 15 -2.21 -6.12 0.50
N GLN A 16 -2.27 -6.57 1.75
CA GLN A 16 -1.10 -6.69 2.61
C GLN A 16 -0.12 -7.74 2.06
N GLY A 17 1.18 -7.41 2.08
CA GLY A 17 2.26 -8.25 1.56
C GLY A 17 2.53 -8.08 0.06
N GLU A 18 1.68 -7.35 -0.66
CA GLU A 18 1.87 -7.09 -2.08
C GLU A 18 2.76 -5.86 -2.30
N THR A 19 3.45 -5.84 -3.45
CA THR A 19 4.36 -4.75 -3.85
C THR A 19 3.76 -3.92 -4.98
N TYR A 20 3.82 -2.59 -4.84
CA TYR A 20 3.28 -1.62 -5.78
C TYR A 20 4.36 -0.60 -6.19
N ALA A 21 4.23 -0.05 -7.40
CA ALA A 21 5.03 1.09 -7.84
C ALA A 21 4.40 2.39 -7.32
N HIS A 22 5.15 3.13 -6.51
CA HIS A 22 4.74 4.39 -5.90
C HIS A 22 5.59 5.54 -6.46
N ARG A 23 4.94 6.63 -6.87
CA ARG A 23 5.59 7.77 -7.53
C ARG A 23 6.68 8.42 -6.69
N GLU A 24 6.44 8.58 -5.39
CA GLU A 24 7.41 9.23 -4.49
C GLU A 24 8.51 8.29 -3.98
N TYR A 25 8.20 7.01 -3.81
CA TYR A 25 9.03 6.08 -3.02
C TYR A 25 9.58 4.90 -3.81
N GLY A 26 9.24 4.76 -5.08
CA GLY A 26 9.61 3.60 -5.90
C GLY A 26 8.78 2.36 -5.55
N LEU A 27 9.41 1.19 -5.50
CA LEU A 27 8.70 -0.03 -5.13
C LEU A 27 8.44 -0.08 -3.63
N VAL A 28 7.18 -0.28 -3.25
CA VAL A 28 6.74 -0.35 -1.84
C VAL A 28 5.96 -1.61 -1.57
N GLU A 29 6.22 -2.26 -0.44
CA GLU A 29 5.48 -3.43 0.04
C GLU A 29 4.51 -3.02 1.15
N ILE A 30 3.23 -3.38 1.03
CA ILE A 30 2.22 -3.05 2.04
C ILE A 30 2.44 -3.90 3.29
N SER A 31 2.80 -3.26 4.41
CA SER A 31 3.02 -3.92 5.70
C SER A 31 1.74 -4.02 6.53
N GLY A 32 0.71 -3.21 6.24
CA GLY A 32 -0.59 -3.34 6.89
C GLY A 32 -1.65 -2.36 6.38
N ILE A 33 -2.92 -2.71 6.59
CA ILE A 33 -4.08 -1.90 6.22
C ILE A 33 -4.99 -1.79 7.44
N TRP A 34 -5.44 -0.58 7.78
CA TRP A 34 -6.17 -0.32 9.02
C TRP A 34 -7.43 0.51 8.77
N LYS A 35 -8.55 0.12 9.37
CA LYS A 35 -9.80 0.88 9.43
C LYS A 35 -10.12 1.16 10.91
N GLY A 36 -9.86 2.39 11.36
CA GLY A 36 -9.90 2.71 12.79
C GLY A 36 -8.85 1.90 13.58
N THR A 37 -9.31 1.00 14.47
CA THR A 37 -8.42 0.08 15.22
C THR A 37 -8.39 -1.35 14.67
N GLU A 38 -9.15 -1.62 13.60
CA GLU A 38 -9.22 -2.93 12.96
C GLU A 38 -8.15 -3.05 11.86
N GLN A 39 -7.39 -4.15 11.87
CA GLN A 39 -6.45 -4.47 10.80
C GLN A 39 -7.16 -5.32 9.74
N LEU A 40 -6.97 -4.95 8.47
CA LEU A 40 -7.54 -5.60 7.30
C LEU A 40 -6.44 -6.25 6.47
N GLU A 41 -6.75 -7.38 5.82
CA GLU A 41 -5.84 -8.03 4.88
C GLU A 41 -5.85 -7.36 3.49
N ARG A 42 -6.99 -6.73 3.16
CA ARG A 42 -7.27 -6.18 1.83
C ARG A 42 -8.29 -5.07 1.95
N VAL A 43 -8.18 -4.06 1.10
CA VAL A 43 -9.20 -3.00 1.03
C VAL A 43 -9.41 -2.55 -0.40
N ARG A 44 -10.68 -2.29 -0.72
CA ARG A 44 -11.11 -1.71 -1.99
C ARG A 44 -11.49 -0.25 -1.79
N TYR A 45 -11.33 0.59 -2.82
CA TYR A 45 -11.86 1.95 -2.83
C TYR A 45 -13.36 1.90 -2.59
N MET A 46 -13.77 2.46 -1.46
CA MET A 46 -15.16 2.64 -1.08
C MET A 46 -15.34 4.11 -0.73
N ASP A 47 -16.48 4.68 -1.09
CA ASP A 47 -16.87 6.07 -0.77
C ASP A 47 -17.23 6.21 0.73
N GLU A 48 -16.53 5.46 1.59
CA GLU A 48 -16.82 5.33 3.01
C GLU A 48 -16.28 6.52 3.81
N LYS A 49 -17.04 6.89 4.84
CA LYS A 49 -16.68 7.95 5.80
C LYS A 49 -15.51 7.56 6.73
N ASP A 50 -15.08 6.31 6.69
CA ASP A 50 -14.05 5.78 7.58
C ASP A 50 -12.67 5.98 6.96
N THR A 51 -11.75 6.58 7.72
CA THR A 51 -10.37 6.77 7.27
C THR A 51 -9.63 5.44 7.29
N ILE A 52 -9.27 4.95 6.11
CA ILE A 52 -8.40 3.78 5.95
C ILE A 52 -6.96 4.24 5.86
N ILE A 53 -6.08 3.65 6.68
CA ILE A 53 -4.63 3.89 6.67
C ILE A 53 -3.92 2.69 6.05
N VAL A 54 -3.06 2.95 5.09
CA VAL A 54 -2.15 1.96 4.48
C VAL A 54 -0.75 2.22 5.00
N ARG A 55 -0.11 1.20 5.56
CA ARG A 55 1.30 1.19 5.92
C ARG A 55 2.09 0.42 4.88
N PHE A 56 3.25 0.94 4.51
CA PHE A 56 4.10 0.32 3.51
C PHE A 56 5.58 0.57 3.80
N THR A 57 6.42 -0.31 3.27
CA THR A 57 7.87 -0.24 3.40
C THR A 57 8.53 -0.09 2.04
N THR A 58 9.58 0.73 1.95
CA THR A 58 10.36 0.87 0.72
C THR A 58 11.20 -0.37 0.45
N ARG A 59 11.14 -0.86 -0.80
CA ARG A 59 12.01 -1.91 -1.36
C ARG A 59 13.02 -1.29 -2.32
N ASN A 60 13.87 -0.39 -1.83
CA ASN A 60 15.06 0.03 -2.56
C ASN A 60 16.24 -0.80 -2.09
N SER A 61 17.05 -1.32 -3.01
CA SER A 61 18.18 -2.22 -2.70
C SER A 61 19.24 -1.56 -1.81
N ASP A 62 19.28 -0.22 -1.80
CA ASP A 62 20.39 0.56 -1.28
C ASP A 62 20.01 1.43 -0.06
N GLU A 63 18.71 1.50 0.29
CA GLU A 63 18.24 2.23 1.47
C GLU A 63 17.73 1.28 2.54
N ARG A 64 17.95 1.63 3.82
CA ARG A 64 17.33 0.92 4.94
C ARG A 64 15.82 1.01 4.75
N ALA A 65 15.15 -0.15 4.69
CA ALA A 65 13.69 -0.23 4.59
C ALA A 65 13.06 0.71 5.62
N ARG A 66 12.33 1.71 5.13
CA ARG A 66 11.63 2.69 5.96
C ARG A 66 10.14 2.45 5.83
N GLU A 67 9.45 2.46 6.96
CA GLU A 67 8.00 2.33 7.01
C GLU A 67 7.34 3.71 6.95
N PHE A 68 6.31 3.81 6.12
CA PHE A 68 5.48 4.99 5.90
C PHE A 68 4.01 4.63 6.10
N ALA A 69 3.17 5.65 6.28
CA ALA A 69 1.74 5.49 6.43
C ALA A 69 1.00 6.62 5.73
N GLU A 70 -0.02 6.26 4.95
CA GLU A 70 -0.86 7.20 4.21
C GLU A 70 -2.33 6.82 4.31
N THR A 71 -3.23 7.74 3.97
CA THR A 71 -4.62 7.35 3.72
C THR A 71 -4.68 6.50 2.44
N PHE A 72 -5.59 5.52 2.40
CA PHE A 72 -5.78 4.70 1.20
C PHE A 72 -6.00 5.55 -0.06
N THR A 73 -6.76 6.63 0.04
CA THR A 73 -7.02 7.55 -1.08
C THR A 73 -5.76 8.24 -1.61
N ASN A 74 -4.83 8.62 -0.72
CA ASN A 74 -3.56 9.22 -1.14
C ASN A 74 -2.66 8.15 -1.75
N PHE A 75 -2.51 7.02 -1.05
CA PHE A 75 -1.67 5.92 -1.51
C PHE A 75 -2.04 5.47 -2.93
N VAL A 76 -3.33 5.22 -3.21
CA VAL A 76 -3.79 4.80 -4.55
C VAL A 76 -3.61 5.90 -5.60
N ARG A 77 -3.69 7.18 -5.22
CA ARG A 77 -3.46 8.31 -6.14
C ARG A 77 -2.00 8.39 -6.59
N ASP A 78 -1.09 7.94 -5.74
CA ASP A 78 0.34 8.01 -5.94
C ASP A 78 0.94 6.70 -6.48
N LEU A 79 0.09 5.71 -6.81
CA LEU A 79 0.51 4.56 -7.61
C LEU A 79 0.71 4.92 -9.09
N GLU A 80 1.67 4.23 -9.72
CA GLU A 80 1.95 4.29 -11.18
C GLU A 80 1.19 3.22 -12.00
#